data_AF-A0A0N5D487-F1
#
_entry.id   AF-A0A0N5D487-F1
#
_cell.length_a   1.000
_cell.length_b   1.000
_cell.length_c   1.000
_cell.angle_alpha   90.00
_cell.angle_beta   90.00
_cell.angle_gamma   90.00
#
_symmetry.space_group_name_H-M   'P 1'
#
loop_
_entity.id
_entity.type
_entity.pdbx_description
1 polymer ?
#
loop_
_entity_poly.entity_id
_entity_poly.type
_entity_poly.pdbx_seq_one_letter_code
_entity_poly.pdbx_strand_id
1 'polypeptide(L)'
;MAENEVKARKKLEDAEKKAKGGGGFFGSLFGAGKAEEAADLFVQEDIPISKFDLICEESGCGMGFDDILSFENHYERFHKHQCAVCGQQFPNLHCFEIHIDEVHCSIFKTRRDRDPSAALYRCYEPMCLQTFLISEERDHHSEKLHNIKNPSLFFERRKLPRRIQSFPTPLNEANVISSSSRRIPRAVVFGDEQKDPTFESKGAGNLFKISKLWKEAGDAFVRSAELHAAATDQKHDVASNYAEAANCYRKVNPQKAIDCLMKTAETYTDMGRFNMAAKYHCTMAEIFESEAPDMAQAMTHYQEAADFYKGEESRSSATKCMIKVAQYAAQLEDYRRAIKIFEEVATWEADHPTLKYAAKNHFFQSLLCYLCTDLLDTQNALKRYEEISPSFADSREYKFVSELISCLEDKNQAKFTETVKAFDKISRLDQWHTSLMVRIKRSCGDEDDDDLK
;
A
#
# COMPACT_ATOMS: atom_id res chain seq x y z
N MET A 1 25.90 -14.17 0.09
CA MET A 1 24.91 -15.20 -0.31
C MET A 1 25.18 -16.54 0.37
N ALA A 2 26.33 -17.20 0.16
CA ALA A 2 26.63 -18.50 0.80
C ALA A 2 26.63 -18.46 2.34
N GLU A 3 27.14 -17.39 2.96
CA GLU A 3 27.12 -17.24 4.42
C GLU A 3 25.69 -17.12 4.98
N ASN A 4 24.81 -16.44 4.26
CA ASN A 4 23.40 -16.29 4.65
C ASN A 4 22.62 -17.59 4.51
N GLU A 5 22.92 -18.37 3.46
CA GLU A 5 22.35 -19.71 3.29
C GLU A 5 22.76 -20.66 4.43
N VAL A 6 24.05 -20.69 4.79
CA VAL A 6 24.54 -21.54 5.88
C VAL A 6 23.91 -21.12 7.22
N LYS A 7 23.80 -19.81 7.47
CA LYS A 7 23.09 -19.28 8.65
C LYS A 7 21.61 -19.65 8.65
N ALA A 8 20.93 -19.58 7.50
CA ALA A 8 19.52 -19.94 7.35
C ALA A 8 19.28 -21.44 7.61
N ARG A 9 20.12 -22.31 7.03
CA ARG A 9 20.06 -23.77 7.23
C ARG A 9 20.29 -24.15 8.69
N LYS A 10 21.28 -23.52 9.35
CA LYS A 10 21.55 -23.75 10.77
C LYS A 10 20.36 -23.33 11.64
N LYS A 11 19.77 -22.16 11.39
CA LYS A 11 18.59 -21.69 12.11
C LYS A 11 17.38 -22.59 11.89
N LEU A 12 17.17 -23.07 10.66
CA LEU A 12 16.10 -24.01 10.35
C LEU A 12 16.28 -25.34 11.11
N GLU A 13 17.51 -25.86 11.20
CA GLU A 13 17.81 -27.07 11.97
C GLU A 13 17.59 -26.86 13.48
N ASP A 14 18.03 -25.72 14.02
CA ASP A 14 17.82 -25.35 15.42
C ASP A 14 16.33 -25.17 15.76
N ALA A 15 15.56 -24.58 14.84
CA ALA A 15 14.12 -24.42 14.97
C ALA A 15 13.38 -25.77 14.89
N GLU A 16 13.78 -26.67 13.98
CA GLU A 16 13.24 -28.04 13.91
C GLU A 16 13.52 -28.85 15.19
N LYS A 17 14.72 -28.72 15.77
CA LYS A 17 15.08 -29.39 17.03
C LYS A 17 14.22 -28.90 18.20
N LYS A 18 13.93 -27.60 18.26
CA LYS A 18 13.04 -27.01 19.27
C LYS A 18 11.59 -27.44 19.06
N ALA A 19 11.11 -27.46 17.81
CA ALA A 19 9.75 -27.89 17.46
C ALA A 19 9.48 -29.37 17.78
N LYS A 20 10.45 -30.27 17.56
CA LYS A 20 10.30 -31.71 17.83
C LYS A 20 10.37 -32.08 19.32
N GLY A 21 10.73 -31.14 20.19
CA GLY A 21 10.92 -31.37 21.62
C GLY A 21 12.18 -32.19 21.90
N GLY A 22 13.09 -31.65 22.70
CA GLY A 22 14.18 -32.46 23.27
C GLY A 22 13.58 -33.61 24.06
N GLY A 23 13.80 -34.85 23.61
CA GLY A 23 13.38 -36.09 24.26
C GLY A 23 14.12 -36.34 25.58
N GLY A 24 13.80 -35.55 26.60
CA GLY A 24 14.22 -35.73 27.98
C GLY A 24 12.99 -35.97 28.88
N PHE A 25 13.07 -37.04 29.67
CA PHE A 25 12.04 -37.67 30.52
C PHE A 25 11.20 -36.76 31.47
N PHE A 26 11.39 -35.43 31.50
CA PHE A 26 10.65 -34.51 32.38
C PHE A 26 9.85 -33.40 31.66
N GLY A 27 9.73 -33.45 30.33
CA GLY A 27 9.23 -32.31 29.53
C GLY A 27 7.71 -32.17 29.31
N SER A 28 6.86 -33.04 29.87
CA SER A 28 5.47 -33.22 29.39
C SER A 28 4.41 -32.25 29.94
N LEU A 29 4.76 -31.17 30.67
CA LEU A 29 3.77 -30.33 31.38
C LEU A 29 3.67 -28.86 30.91
N PHE A 30 4.55 -28.36 30.04
CA PHE A 30 4.57 -26.95 29.60
C PHE A 30 4.78 -26.82 28.08
N GLY A 31 3.86 -27.39 27.30
CA GLY A 31 4.01 -27.57 25.84
C GLY A 31 3.76 -26.35 24.95
N ALA A 32 3.04 -25.32 25.43
CA ALA A 32 2.62 -24.20 24.58
C ALA A 32 3.75 -23.21 24.24
N GLY A 33 4.57 -22.81 25.22
CA GLY A 33 5.60 -21.79 25.01
C GLY A 33 6.78 -22.20 24.12
N LYS A 34 7.02 -23.52 23.94
CA LYS A 34 8.10 -24.01 23.08
C LYS A 34 7.76 -23.96 21.59
N ALA A 35 6.48 -24.06 21.24
CA ALA A 35 6.03 -24.00 19.86
C ALA A 35 6.10 -22.57 19.34
N GLU A 36 5.71 -21.60 20.17
CA GLU A 36 5.82 -20.16 19.90
C GLU A 36 7.28 -19.74 19.72
N GLU A 37 8.18 -20.10 20.65
CA GLU A 37 9.62 -19.81 20.54
C GLU A 37 10.26 -20.48 19.31
N ALA A 38 9.77 -21.65 18.88
CA ALA A 38 10.23 -22.29 17.65
C ALA A 38 9.73 -21.57 16.40
N ALA A 39 8.50 -21.08 16.42
CA ALA A 39 7.88 -20.37 15.29
C ALA A 39 8.55 -19.00 15.05
N ASP A 40 8.92 -18.28 16.12
CA ASP A 40 9.72 -17.05 16.05
C ASP A 40 11.08 -17.27 15.38
N LEU A 41 11.69 -18.45 15.54
CA LEU A 41 12.96 -18.76 14.88
C LEU A 41 12.81 -18.97 13.37
N PHE A 42 11.62 -19.38 12.92
CA PHE A 42 11.30 -19.48 11.50
C PHE A 42 11.00 -18.10 10.88
N VAL A 43 10.26 -17.26 11.61
CA VAL A 43 9.83 -15.93 11.16
C VAL A 43 9.96 -14.96 12.34
N GLN A 44 10.94 -14.05 12.31
CA GLN A 44 10.91 -12.88 13.18
C GLN A 44 10.33 -11.74 12.35
N GLU A 45 9.20 -11.20 12.79
CA GLU A 45 8.78 -9.86 12.37
C GLU A 45 9.85 -8.87 12.82
N ASP A 46 10.24 -7.97 11.91
CA ASP A 46 11.25 -6.96 12.20
C ASP A 46 10.64 -5.89 13.10
N ILE A 47 10.54 -6.19 14.39
CA ILE A 47 10.32 -5.18 15.40
C ILE A 47 11.64 -4.40 15.50
N PRO A 48 11.70 -3.10 15.13
CA PRO A 48 12.88 -2.31 15.42
C PRO A 48 13.03 -2.30 16.94
N ILE A 49 14.12 -2.88 17.42
CA ILE A 49 14.53 -2.74 18.82
C ILE A 49 14.96 -1.28 18.99
N SER A 50 14.00 -0.34 19.12
CA SER A 50 14.25 0.81 19.97
C SER A 50 14.19 0.26 21.38
N LYS A 51 15.31 0.37 22.11
CA LYS A 51 15.39 -0.02 23.52
C LYS A 51 14.44 0.81 24.42
N PHE A 52 13.68 1.72 23.83
CA PHE A 52 12.79 2.68 24.47
C PHE A 52 11.47 2.64 23.71
N ASP A 53 10.37 2.43 24.42
CA ASP A 53 9.01 2.39 23.83
C ASP A 53 8.53 3.81 23.46
N LEU A 54 9.16 4.86 24.00
CA LEU A 54 8.82 6.25 23.77
C LEU A 54 10.04 7.02 23.27
N ILE A 55 9.97 7.59 22.06
CA ILE A 55 11.02 8.44 21.48
C ILE A 55 10.43 9.82 21.22
N CYS A 56 11.13 10.88 21.64
CA CYS A 56 10.74 12.24 21.32
C CYS A 56 11.21 12.62 19.91
N GLU A 57 10.26 12.73 18.97
CA GLU A 57 10.54 13.08 17.57
C GLU A 57 10.49 14.59 17.30
N GLU A 58 10.08 15.39 18.30
CA GLU A 58 9.90 16.84 18.15
C GLU A 58 11.22 17.57 17.90
N SER A 59 11.23 18.36 16.81
CA SER A 59 12.38 19.17 16.37
C SER A 59 13.73 18.43 16.30
N GLY A 60 13.72 17.11 16.11
CA GLY A 60 14.93 16.28 16.05
C GLY A 60 15.56 15.98 17.42
N CYS A 61 14.77 15.95 18.49
CA CYS A 61 15.24 15.68 19.85
C CYS A 61 15.83 14.27 20.02
N GLY A 62 15.13 13.23 19.54
CA GLY A 62 15.61 11.85 19.50
C GLY A 62 15.90 11.21 20.87
N MET A 63 15.42 11.78 21.97
CA MET A 63 15.60 11.18 23.30
C MET A 63 14.59 10.06 23.52
N GLY A 64 15.08 8.89 23.92
CA GLY A 64 14.28 7.73 24.29
C GLY A 64 13.99 7.71 25.79
N PHE A 65 12.78 7.29 26.16
CA PHE A 65 12.30 7.20 27.53
C PHE A 65 11.68 5.83 27.79
N ASP A 66 11.90 5.33 29.01
CA ASP A 66 11.37 4.04 29.48
C ASP A 66 9.99 4.19 30.15
N ASP A 67 9.56 5.42 30.47
CA ASP A 67 8.33 5.71 31.21
C ASP A 67 7.63 6.98 30.70
N ILE A 68 6.30 6.96 30.69
CA ILE A 68 5.44 8.04 30.19
C ILE A 68 5.66 9.32 31.00
N LEU A 69 5.77 9.21 32.33
CA LEU A 69 5.98 10.37 33.20
C LEU A 69 7.33 11.07 32.92
N SER A 70 8.34 10.28 32.54
CA SER A 70 9.66 10.79 32.17
C SER A 70 9.64 11.50 30.80
N PHE A 71 8.89 10.96 29.84
CA PHE A 71 8.64 11.60 28.54
C PHE A 71 7.84 12.91 28.69
N GLU A 72 6.77 12.91 29.48
CA GLU A 72 5.96 14.10 29.73
C GLU A 72 6.77 15.21 30.39
N ASN A 73 7.54 14.89 31.44
CA ASN A 73 8.41 15.86 32.10
C ASN A 73 9.50 16.41 31.16
N HIS A 74 9.99 15.60 30.22
CA HIS A 74 10.87 16.06 29.17
C HIS A 74 10.16 17.02 28.19
N TYR A 75 8.98 16.64 27.71
CA TYR A 75 8.20 17.46 26.78
C TYR A 75 7.81 18.80 27.42
N GLU A 76 7.38 18.79 28.68
CA GLU A 76 6.99 19.98 29.43
C GLU A 76 8.14 20.96 29.65
N ARG A 77 9.37 20.45 29.83
CA ARG A 77 10.55 21.29 30.09
C ARG A 77 11.23 21.80 28.84
N PHE A 78 11.22 21.04 27.75
CA PHE A 78 12.07 21.31 26.58
C PHE A 78 11.29 21.68 25.31
N HIS A 79 10.03 21.27 25.17
CA HIS A 79 9.24 21.49 23.94
C HIS A 79 8.02 22.38 24.15
N LYS A 80 7.44 22.41 25.36
CA LYS A 80 6.20 23.14 25.66
C LYS A 80 6.22 24.64 25.34
N HIS A 81 7.38 25.29 25.48
CA HIS A 81 7.55 26.73 25.22
C HIS A 81 8.63 26.97 24.14
N GLN A 82 8.58 26.20 23.04
CA GLN A 82 9.46 26.38 21.89
C GLN A 82 8.74 27.13 20.76
N CYS A 83 9.40 28.12 20.16
CA CYS A 83 8.89 28.77 18.96
C CYS A 83 9.02 27.89 17.73
N ALA A 84 7.89 27.54 17.09
CA ALA A 84 7.88 26.77 15.86
C ALA A 84 8.56 27.49 14.66
N VAL A 85 8.67 28.82 14.69
CA VAL A 85 9.22 29.61 13.58
C VAL A 85 10.74 29.74 13.66
N CYS A 86 11.28 30.04 14.85
CA CYS A 86 12.72 30.27 15.02
C CYS A 86 13.45 29.17 15.84
N GLY A 87 12.69 28.25 16.46
CA GLY A 87 13.21 27.14 17.25
C GLY A 87 13.73 27.52 18.64
N GLN A 88 13.61 28.79 19.06
CA GLN A 88 14.07 29.25 20.38
C GLN A 88 13.20 28.69 21.51
N GLN A 89 13.84 28.33 22.62
CA GLN A 89 13.21 27.78 23.81
C GLN A 89 13.16 28.83 24.92
N PHE A 90 12.03 28.86 25.64
CA PHE A 90 11.77 29.82 26.70
C PHE A 90 11.47 29.10 28.03
N PRO A 91 11.86 29.69 29.17
CA PRO A 91 11.71 29.08 30.49
C PRO A 91 10.26 29.02 30.95
N ASN A 92 9.39 29.90 30.44
CA ASN A 92 7.99 29.97 30.80
C ASN A 92 7.13 30.48 29.63
N LEU A 93 5.81 30.31 29.74
CA LEU A 93 4.84 30.76 28.74
C LEU A 93 4.90 32.27 28.49
N HIS A 94 5.10 33.06 29.54
CA HIS A 94 5.13 34.53 29.46
C HIS A 94 6.27 35.06 28.58
N CYS A 95 7.49 34.55 28.77
CA CYS A 95 8.64 34.88 27.93
C CYS A 95 8.45 34.41 26.49
N PHE A 96 7.80 33.26 26.29
CA PHE A 96 7.46 32.74 24.97
C PHE A 96 6.45 33.63 24.23
N GLU A 97 5.40 34.08 24.92
CA GLU A 97 4.39 34.99 24.37
C GLU A 97 4.99 36.35 24.02
N ILE A 98 5.85 36.92 24.89
CA ILE A 98 6.58 38.15 24.61
C ILE A 98 7.41 38.01 23.32
N HIS A 99 8.08 36.87 23.14
CA HIS A 99 8.84 36.61 21.91
C HIS A 99 7.96 36.54 20.66
N ILE A 100 6.83 35.84 20.72
CA ILE A 100 5.88 35.77 19.59
C ILE A 100 5.40 37.17 19.23
N ASP A 101 4.99 37.96 20.22
CA ASP A 101 4.47 39.31 20.02
C ASP A 101 5.53 40.22 19.40
N GLU A 102 6.73 40.29 19.99
CA GLU A 102 7.75 41.25 19.57
C GLU A 102 8.45 40.86 18.24
N VAL A 103 8.67 39.57 17.99
CA VAL A 103 9.49 39.09 16.86
C VAL A 103 8.63 38.65 15.68
N HIS A 104 7.58 37.87 15.94
CA HIS A 104 6.82 37.16 14.91
C HIS A 104 5.45 37.80 14.59
N CYS A 105 4.89 38.60 15.49
CA CYS A 105 3.57 39.22 15.29
C CYS A 105 3.67 40.54 14.47
N SER A 106 3.03 40.57 13.31
CA SER A 106 2.96 41.77 12.46
C SER A 106 2.16 42.91 13.12
N ILE A 107 1.18 42.58 13.96
CA ILE A 107 0.34 43.55 14.68
C ILE A 107 1.18 44.39 15.64
N PHE A 108 2.16 43.79 16.33
CA PHE A 108 3.05 44.51 17.23
C PHE A 108 3.88 45.56 16.47
N LYS A 109 4.44 45.19 15.32
CA LYS A 109 5.17 46.10 14.43
C LYS A 109 4.28 47.25 13.95
N THR A 110 3.07 46.96 13.50
CA THR A 110 2.11 48.00 13.05
C THR A 110 1.68 48.93 14.18
N ARG A 111 1.51 48.45 15.41
CA ARG A 111 1.15 49.29 16.57
C ARG A 111 2.28 50.25 16.93
N ARG A 112 3.52 49.75 16.96
CA ARG A 112 4.71 50.57 17.20
C ARG A 112 4.90 51.65 16.13
N ASP A 113 4.68 51.32 14.86
CA ASP A 113 4.89 52.28 13.76
C ASP A 113 3.79 53.38 13.73
N ARG A 114 2.58 53.09 14.25
CA ARG A 114 1.48 54.06 14.35
C ARG A 114 1.56 54.96 15.59
N ASP A 115 2.02 54.42 16.72
CA ASP A 115 2.19 55.17 17.97
C ASP A 115 3.57 54.88 18.58
N PRO A 116 4.61 55.62 18.18
CA PRO A 116 5.97 55.44 18.69
C PRO A 116 6.13 55.81 20.17
N SER A 117 5.14 56.49 20.77
CA SER A 117 5.16 56.92 22.17
C SER A 117 4.46 55.95 23.13
N ALA A 118 3.90 54.84 22.62
CA ALA A 118 3.27 53.83 23.45
C ALA A 118 4.30 52.85 24.05
N ALA A 119 4.23 52.61 25.37
CA ALA A 119 5.07 51.63 26.06
C ALA A 119 4.56 50.19 25.80
N LEU A 120 5.09 49.56 24.75
CA LEU A 120 4.64 48.25 24.28
C LEU A 120 5.49 47.06 24.78
N TYR A 121 6.71 47.29 25.28
CA TYR A 121 7.60 46.22 25.72
C TYR A 121 7.28 45.82 27.17
N ARG A 122 6.95 44.56 27.40
CA ARG A 122 6.58 44.03 28.74
C ARG A 122 7.81 43.44 29.45
N CYS A 123 7.87 43.56 30.78
CA CYS A 123 8.89 42.89 31.58
C CYS A 123 8.83 41.36 31.42
N TYR A 124 9.99 40.69 31.49
CA TYR A 124 10.09 39.23 31.39
C TYR A 124 9.62 38.48 32.63
N GLU A 125 9.42 39.16 33.76
CA GLU A 125 8.87 38.57 34.98
C GLU A 125 7.33 38.57 34.90
N PRO A 126 6.64 37.40 34.98
CA PRO A 126 5.18 37.31 34.83
C PRO A 126 4.39 38.15 35.84
N MET A 127 4.94 38.36 37.04
CA MET A 127 4.30 39.14 38.11
C MET A 127 4.65 40.63 38.07
N CYS A 128 5.45 41.08 37.09
CA CYS A 128 5.83 42.49 36.94
C CYS A 128 4.96 43.19 35.88
N LEU A 129 4.21 44.21 36.30
CA LEU A 129 3.29 44.97 35.43
C LEU A 129 3.95 46.16 34.71
N GLN A 130 5.28 46.27 34.76
CA GLN A 130 6.00 47.39 34.16
C GLN A 130 6.10 47.21 32.64
N THR A 131 5.87 48.32 31.92
CA THR A 131 5.95 48.40 30.45
C THR A 131 6.90 49.51 30.05
N PHE A 132 7.60 49.31 28.93
CA PHE A 132 8.71 50.16 28.48
C PHE A 132 8.53 50.58 27.03
N LEU A 133 9.14 51.72 26.69
CA LEU A 133 9.12 52.26 25.33
C LEU A 133 10.16 51.55 24.44
N ILE A 134 11.28 51.13 25.02
CA ILE A 134 12.41 50.53 24.31
C ILE A 134 12.77 49.19 24.96
N SER A 135 13.17 48.21 24.14
CA SER A 135 13.61 46.89 24.61
C SER A 135 14.82 46.97 25.56
N GLU A 136 15.73 47.92 25.34
CA GLU A 136 16.93 48.10 26.17
C GLU A 136 16.59 48.56 27.60
N GLU A 137 15.56 49.40 27.76
CA GLU A 137 15.07 49.84 29.08
C GLU A 137 14.42 48.67 29.84
N ARG A 138 13.64 47.84 29.12
CA ARG A 138 13.08 46.60 29.66
C ARG A 138 14.20 45.66 30.13
N ASP A 139 15.24 45.47 29.32
CA ASP A 139 16.34 44.56 29.62
C ASP A 139 17.11 45.04 30.86
N HIS A 140 17.37 46.35 30.96
CA HIS A 140 17.99 46.94 32.15
C HIS A 140 17.14 46.78 33.42
N HIS A 141 15.82 46.98 33.33
CA HIS A 141 14.90 46.75 34.44
C HIS A 141 14.86 45.29 34.87
N SER A 142 14.78 44.37 33.90
CA SER A 142 14.71 42.92 34.14
C SER A 142 16.00 42.40 34.79
N GLU A 143 17.16 42.91 34.37
CA GLU A 143 18.44 42.57 34.97
C GLU A 143 18.59 43.15 36.39
N LYS A 144 18.20 44.41 36.59
CA LYS A 144 18.45 45.11 37.86
C LYS A 144 17.51 44.70 38.99
N LEU A 145 16.23 44.46 38.70
CA LEU A 145 15.22 44.16 39.73
C LEU A 145 14.89 42.67 39.83
N HIS A 146 15.01 41.92 38.73
CA HIS A 146 14.63 40.51 38.67
C HIS A 146 15.82 39.57 38.39
N ASN A 147 17.02 40.12 38.13
CA ASN A 147 18.23 39.36 37.80
C ASN A 147 18.05 38.42 36.58
N ILE A 148 17.17 38.78 35.65
CA ILE A 148 16.91 38.04 34.42
C ILE A 148 17.81 38.63 33.31
N LYS A 149 18.85 37.89 32.94
CA LYS A 149 19.71 38.22 31.78
C LYS A 149 19.35 37.32 30.61
N ASN A 150 18.67 37.89 29.62
CA ASN A 150 18.22 37.22 28.39
C ASN A 150 17.38 35.93 28.63
N PRO A 151 16.05 35.99 28.45
CA PRO A 151 15.19 34.84 28.75
C PRO A 151 15.30 33.68 27.77
N SER A 152 16.03 33.82 26.65
CA SER A 152 16.21 32.71 25.71
C SER A 152 17.22 31.71 26.27
N LEU A 153 16.82 30.45 26.38
CA LEU A 153 17.72 29.37 26.78
C LEU A 153 18.60 28.99 25.59
N PHE A 154 19.86 29.40 25.60
CA PHE A 154 20.85 28.94 24.63
C PHE A 154 21.32 27.53 25.00
N PHE A 155 20.81 26.51 24.30
CA PHE A 155 21.52 25.24 24.18
C PHE A 155 22.20 25.20 22.81
N GLU A 156 23.53 25.07 22.79
CA GLU A 156 24.23 24.68 21.56
C GLU A 156 23.57 23.40 21.04
N ARG A 157 23.07 23.44 19.80
CA ARG A 157 22.71 22.22 19.07
C ARG A 157 23.93 21.29 19.15
N ARG A 158 23.86 20.23 19.98
CA ARG A 158 24.85 19.16 19.89
C ARG A 158 24.74 18.63 18.48
N LYS A 159 25.76 18.90 17.66
CA LYS A 159 25.90 18.27 16.36
C LYS A 159 25.92 16.77 16.62
N LEU A 160 24.96 16.04 16.04
CA LEU A 160 25.06 14.59 15.89
C LEU A 160 26.48 14.25 15.39
N PRO A 161 27.15 13.21 15.93
CA PRO A 161 28.48 12.84 15.48
C PRO A 161 28.42 12.54 13.97
N ARG A 162 29.05 13.41 13.17
CA ARG A 162 29.34 13.10 11.77
C ARG A 162 30.34 11.94 11.77
N ARG A 163 30.04 10.93 10.96
CA ARG A 163 30.95 9.84 10.56
C ARG A 163 32.32 10.43 10.17
N ILE A 164 33.36 10.12 10.96
CA ILE A 164 34.76 10.41 10.62
C ILE A 164 35.41 9.09 10.20
N GLN A 165 35.85 9.01 8.94
CA GLN A 165 36.87 8.04 8.53
C GLN A 165 38.24 8.68 8.80
N SER A 166 39.07 8.01 9.60
CA SER A 166 40.52 8.22 9.73
C SER A 166 41.23 7.63 8.49
N PHE A 167 42.33 8.18 7.94
CA PHE A 167 43.72 8.35 8.44
C PHE A 167 44.56 9.02 7.28
N PRO A 168 45.89 9.30 7.38
CA PRO A 168 46.77 9.80 8.45
C PRO A 168 47.52 11.12 8.07
N THR A 169 48.27 11.67 9.04
CA THR A 169 49.22 12.82 9.05
C THR A 169 50.34 12.76 7.98
N PRO A 170 51.05 13.86 7.59
CA PRO A 170 51.88 14.67 8.51
C PRO A 170 52.19 16.18 8.21
N LEU A 171 52.74 16.82 9.25
CA LEU A 171 53.69 17.96 9.35
C LEU A 171 53.25 19.45 9.27
N ASN A 172 53.58 20.12 10.39
CA ASN A 172 54.08 21.49 10.66
C ASN A 172 53.36 22.80 10.26
N GLU A 173 53.32 23.68 11.28
CA GLU A 173 53.48 25.15 11.30
C GLU A 173 52.29 26.11 11.05
N ALA A 174 51.91 26.75 12.17
CA ALA A 174 51.73 28.20 12.39
C ALA A 174 50.67 29.05 11.64
N ASN A 175 49.90 29.78 12.48
CA ASN A 175 49.42 31.15 12.35
C ASN A 175 48.25 31.56 11.41
N VAL A 176 47.19 32.09 12.06
CA VAL A 176 46.60 33.45 11.85
C VAL A 176 45.63 33.71 10.65
N ILE A 177 44.38 34.09 11.04
CA ILE A 177 43.45 35.09 10.43
C ILE A 177 42.57 34.76 9.18
N SER A 178 41.26 35.04 9.33
CA SER A 178 40.28 35.64 8.37
C SER A 178 39.62 34.85 7.20
N SER A 179 38.28 34.90 7.24
CA SER A 179 37.25 35.17 6.20
C SER A 179 37.11 34.40 4.87
N SER A 180 35.84 34.00 4.64
CA SER A 180 35.03 34.08 3.42
C SER A 180 35.28 33.20 2.17
N SER A 181 34.13 32.76 1.61
CA SER A 181 33.82 32.57 0.18
C SER A 181 33.84 31.18 -0.46
N ARG A 182 32.85 31.01 -1.35
CA ARG A 182 32.35 29.85 -2.11
C ARG A 182 33.21 29.53 -3.36
N ARG A 183 33.21 28.27 -3.83
CA ARG A 183 32.57 27.75 -5.08
C ARG A 183 33.24 26.45 -5.62
N ILE A 184 32.43 25.37 -5.73
CA ILE A 184 32.14 24.38 -6.82
C ILE A 184 33.19 24.08 -7.96
N PRO A 185 33.05 22.98 -8.76
CA PRO A 185 33.52 21.59 -8.60
C PRO A 185 34.34 21.06 -9.81
N ARG A 186 34.79 19.79 -9.81
CA ARG A 186 34.69 18.80 -10.92
C ARG A 186 35.53 17.55 -10.65
N ALA A 187 34.92 16.37 -10.74
CA ALA A 187 35.15 15.39 -11.81
C ALA A 187 34.48 14.06 -11.47
N VAL A 188 33.78 13.52 -12.46
CA VAL A 188 33.02 12.27 -12.47
C VAL A 188 33.94 11.11 -12.85
N VAL A 189 33.82 9.97 -12.15
CA VAL A 189 34.18 8.64 -12.68
C VAL A 189 33.06 7.66 -12.29
N PHE A 190 32.62 6.87 -13.28
CA PHE A 190 31.49 5.94 -13.28
C PHE A 190 31.88 4.51 -12.87
N GLY A 191 30.93 3.78 -12.27
CA GLY A 191 30.88 2.31 -12.09
C GLY A 191 31.43 1.86 -10.73
N ASP A 192 30.76 1.08 -9.88
CA ASP A 192 29.59 0.19 -10.03
C ASP A 192 28.93 0.11 -8.62
N GLU A 193 27.68 0.55 -8.47
CA GLU A 193 26.94 0.50 -7.20
C GLU A 193 25.97 -0.69 -7.21
N GLN A 194 26.36 -1.77 -6.54
CA GLN A 194 25.40 -2.64 -5.85
C GLN A 194 25.64 -2.50 -4.35
N LYS A 195 24.86 -1.63 -3.70
CA LYS A 195 24.72 -1.62 -2.24
C LYS A 195 23.56 -2.56 -1.89
N ASP A 196 23.91 -3.76 -1.45
CA ASP A 196 22.98 -4.62 -0.73
C ASP A 196 22.55 -3.92 0.58
N PRO A 197 21.25 -3.88 0.92
CA PRO A 197 20.81 -3.50 2.24
C PRO A 197 21.10 -4.65 3.19
N THR A 198 22.07 -4.50 4.10
CA THR A 198 22.21 -5.37 5.28
C THR A 198 21.11 -5.06 6.28
N PHE A 199 19.92 -5.55 5.96
CA PHE A 199 18.82 -5.76 6.89
C PHE A 199 19.04 -7.14 7.51
N GLU A 200 19.46 -7.18 8.76
CA GLU A 200 19.78 -8.44 9.45
C GLU A 200 18.49 -9.14 9.84
N SER A 201 17.82 -9.76 8.85
CA SER A 201 16.56 -10.45 9.09
C SER A 201 16.80 -11.72 9.90
N LYS A 202 16.16 -11.83 11.06
CA LYS A 202 16.54 -12.81 12.07
C LYS A 202 15.81 -14.15 11.94
N GLY A 203 14.71 -14.25 11.19
CA GLY A 203 14.01 -15.51 10.90
C GLY A 203 14.66 -16.31 9.76
N ALA A 204 14.63 -17.65 9.85
CA ALA A 204 15.16 -18.53 8.81
C ALA A 204 14.51 -18.29 7.44
N GLY A 205 13.18 -18.09 7.38
CA GLY A 205 12.45 -17.85 6.13
C GLY A 205 12.89 -16.59 5.39
N ASN A 206 13.08 -15.49 6.11
CA ASN A 206 13.55 -14.24 5.54
C ASN A 206 15.00 -14.31 5.04
N LEU A 207 15.87 -15.05 5.74
CA LEU A 207 17.24 -15.29 5.27
C LEU A 207 17.29 -16.11 3.98
N PHE A 208 16.40 -17.09 3.81
CA PHE A 208 16.24 -17.82 2.55
C PHE A 208 15.71 -16.92 1.43
N LYS A 209 14.76 -16.02 1.75
CA LYS A 209 14.24 -15.01 0.82
C LYS A 209 15.34 -14.08 0.30
N ILE A 210 16.21 -13.58 1.18
CA ILE A 210 17.39 -12.76 0.81
C ILE A 210 18.39 -13.57 -0.03
N SER A 211 18.54 -14.86 0.28
CA SER A 211 19.42 -15.77 -0.47
C SER A 211 18.82 -16.26 -1.79
N LYS A 212 17.61 -15.80 -2.16
CA LYS A 212 16.84 -16.19 -3.37
C LYS A 212 16.52 -17.69 -3.44
N LEU A 213 16.56 -18.38 -2.31
CA LEU A 213 16.16 -19.79 -2.17
C LEU A 213 14.66 -19.83 -1.86
N TRP A 214 13.86 -19.60 -2.89
CA TRP A 214 12.40 -19.41 -2.76
C TRP A 214 11.66 -20.67 -2.29
N LYS A 215 12.17 -21.86 -2.63
CA LYS A 215 11.56 -23.14 -2.25
C LYS A 215 11.72 -23.37 -0.74
N GLU A 216 12.95 -23.27 -0.26
CA GLU A 216 13.30 -23.44 1.15
C GLU A 216 12.70 -22.34 2.03
N ALA A 217 12.61 -21.10 1.50
CA ALA A 217 11.89 -20.02 2.17
C ALA A 217 10.41 -20.39 2.38
N GLY A 218 9.72 -20.83 1.31
CA GLY A 218 8.33 -21.26 1.39
C GLY A 218 8.12 -22.41 2.38
N ASP A 219 8.99 -23.42 2.36
CA ASP A 219 8.92 -24.57 3.29
C ASP A 219 9.10 -24.11 4.76
N ALA A 220 9.97 -23.13 5.02
CA ALA A 220 10.17 -22.55 6.34
C ALA A 220 8.94 -21.77 6.85
N PHE A 221 8.31 -20.98 5.98
CA PHE A 221 7.10 -20.23 6.31
C PHE A 221 5.89 -21.14 6.56
N VAL A 222 5.72 -22.21 5.77
CA VAL A 222 4.66 -23.19 6.00
C VAL A 222 4.83 -23.87 7.35
N ARG A 223 6.05 -24.29 7.70
CA ARG A 223 6.32 -24.90 9.02
C ARG A 223 6.06 -23.94 10.16
N SER A 224 6.43 -22.67 10.01
CA SER A 224 6.09 -21.64 10.99
C SER A 224 4.57 -21.53 11.17
N ALA A 225 3.82 -21.47 10.08
CA ALA A 225 2.37 -21.40 10.10
C ALA A 225 1.73 -22.64 10.74
N GLU A 226 2.25 -23.85 10.50
CA GLU A 226 1.78 -25.09 11.14
C GLU A 226 2.03 -25.10 12.66
N LEU A 227 3.15 -24.54 13.12
CA LEU A 227 3.44 -24.40 14.55
C LEU A 227 2.53 -23.38 15.22
N HIS A 228 2.32 -22.22 14.58
CA HIS A 228 1.36 -21.23 15.06
C HIS A 228 -0.08 -21.75 15.02
N ALA A 229 -0.44 -22.63 14.08
CA ALA A 229 -1.77 -23.24 14.02
C ALA A 229 -2.00 -24.23 15.18
N ALA A 230 -0.93 -24.85 15.69
CA ALA A 230 -0.98 -25.67 16.89
C ALA A 230 -1.10 -24.84 18.18
N ALA A 231 -0.74 -23.55 18.13
CA ALA A 231 -0.95 -22.59 19.21
C ALA A 231 -2.32 -21.91 19.05
N THR A 232 -3.23 -22.10 20.01
CA THR A 232 -4.66 -21.75 19.85
C THR A 232 -4.98 -20.26 19.66
N ASP A 233 -4.05 -19.34 19.90
CA ASP A 233 -4.34 -17.89 19.95
C ASP A 233 -3.81 -17.05 18.76
N GLN A 234 -3.01 -17.61 17.85
CA GLN A 234 -2.28 -16.83 16.82
C GLN A 234 -2.77 -17.05 15.38
N LYS A 235 -4.10 -17.08 15.15
CA LYS A 235 -4.68 -17.28 13.81
C LYS A 235 -4.26 -16.22 12.77
N HIS A 236 -4.05 -14.98 13.22
CA HIS A 236 -3.60 -13.90 12.34
C HIS A 236 -2.21 -14.18 11.77
N ASP A 237 -1.31 -14.67 12.62
CA ASP A 237 0.09 -14.91 12.25
C ASP A 237 0.21 -16.16 11.40
N VAL A 238 -0.64 -17.17 11.64
CA VAL A 238 -0.82 -18.32 10.73
C VAL A 238 -1.16 -17.85 9.31
N ALA A 239 -2.17 -16.98 9.17
CA ALA A 239 -2.62 -16.49 7.87
C ALA A 239 -1.54 -15.64 7.17
N SER A 240 -0.85 -14.79 7.93
CA SER A 240 0.27 -13.96 7.45
C SER A 240 1.43 -14.84 6.95
N ASN A 241 1.81 -15.86 7.71
CA ASN A 241 2.91 -16.77 7.36
C ASN A 241 2.58 -17.62 6.12
N TYR A 242 1.33 -18.11 5.99
CA TYR A 242 0.90 -18.80 4.76
C TYR A 242 0.86 -17.85 3.55
N ALA A 243 0.51 -16.57 3.73
CA ALA A 243 0.55 -15.57 2.65
C ALA A 243 2.00 -15.29 2.18
N GLU A 244 2.95 -15.17 3.10
CA GLU A 244 4.37 -15.03 2.76
C GLU A 244 4.95 -16.30 2.11
N ALA A 245 4.50 -17.49 2.55
CA ALA A 245 4.83 -18.74 1.90
C ALA A 245 4.32 -18.78 0.45
N ALA A 246 3.07 -18.37 0.22
CA ALA A 246 2.48 -18.29 -1.12
C ALA A 246 3.27 -17.35 -2.05
N ASN A 247 3.70 -16.19 -1.55
CA ASN A 247 4.54 -15.26 -2.29
C ASN A 247 5.89 -15.87 -2.72
N CYS A 248 6.47 -16.74 -1.88
CA CYS A 248 7.68 -17.48 -2.21
C CYS A 248 7.41 -18.59 -3.23
N TYR A 249 6.35 -19.37 -3.04
CA TYR A 249 5.99 -20.46 -3.95
C TYR A 249 5.54 -20.00 -5.32
N ARG A 250 4.91 -18.83 -5.46
CA ARG A 250 4.51 -18.26 -6.76
C ARG A 250 5.68 -18.14 -7.74
N LYS A 251 6.94 -18.12 -7.27
CA LYS A 251 8.13 -18.07 -8.13
C LYS A 251 8.70 -19.45 -8.48
N VAL A 252 8.27 -20.51 -7.81
CA VAL A 252 8.84 -21.87 -7.90
C VAL A 252 7.81 -22.87 -8.39
N ASN A 253 6.63 -22.88 -7.77
CA ASN A 253 5.56 -23.80 -8.03
C ASN A 253 4.19 -23.13 -7.74
N PRO A 254 3.36 -22.87 -8.78
CA PRO A 254 2.06 -22.22 -8.63
C PRO A 254 1.07 -23.04 -7.82
N GLN A 255 1.06 -24.36 -7.98
CA GLN A 255 0.07 -25.23 -7.35
C GLN A 255 0.23 -25.21 -5.82
N LYS A 256 1.47 -25.27 -5.33
CA LYS A 256 1.75 -25.10 -3.90
C LYS A 256 1.41 -23.71 -3.38
N ALA A 257 1.52 -22.68 -4.22
CA ALA A 257 1.13 -21.32 -3.85
C ALA A 257 -0.40 -21.22 -3.66
N ILE A 258 -1.18 -21.85 -4.54
CA ILE A 258 -2.63 -21.94 -4.44
C ILE A 258 -3.04 -22.67 -3.15
N ASP A 259 -2.43 -23.83 -2.84
CA ASP A 259 -2.71 -24.56 -1.60
C ASP A 259 -2.47 -23.70 -0.35
N CYS A 260 -1.40 -22.90 -0.35
CA CYS A 260 -1.10 -21.99 0.76
C CYS A 260 -2.12 -20.84 0.83
N LEU A 261 -2.50 -20.25 -0.31
CA LEU A 261 -3.49 -19.19 -0.37
C LEU A 261 -4.89 -19.65 0.05
N MET A 262 -5.27 -20.89 -0.29
CA MET A 262 -6.52 -21.49 0.18
C MET A 262 -6.56 -21.54 1.70
N LYS A 263 -5.52 -22.07 2.34
CA LYS A 263 -5.40 -22.08 3.81
C LYS A 263 -5.43 -20.68 4.41
N THR A 264 -4.79 -19.71 3.77
CA THR A 264 -4.85 -18.30 4.18
C THR A 264 -6.28 -17.75 4.11
N ALA A 265 -7.00 -17.99 3.00
CA ALA A 265 -8.37 -17.52 2.80
C ALA A 265 -9.34 -18.15 3.80
N GLU A 266 -9.23 -19.46 4.05
CA GLU A 266 -9.99 -20.18 5.08
C GLU A 266 -9.75 -19.58 6.47
N THR A 267 -8.48 -19.34 6.83
CA THR A 267 -8.14 -18.75 8.14
C THR A 267 -8.72 -17.34 8.31
N TYR A 268 -8.65 -16.49 7.28
CA TYR A 268 -9.27 -15.15 7.33
C TYR A 268 -10.81 -15.20 7.34
N THR A 269 -11.40 -16.21 6.71
CA THR A 269 -12.85 -16.45 6.73
C THR A 269 -13.31 -16.84 8.13
N ASP A 270 -12.57 -17.74 8.80
CA ASP A 270 -12.81 -18.13 10.19
C ASP A 270 -12.66 -16.97 11.19
N MET A 271 -11.78 -16.02 10.88
CA MET A 271 -11.60 -14.78 11.65
C MET A 271 -12.68 -13.74 11.38
N GLY A 272 -13.56 -13.94 10.40
CA GLY A 272 -14.58 -12.98 9.98
C GLY A 272 -14.02 -11.77 9.20
N ARG A 273 -12.80 -11.87 8.64
CA ARG A 273 -12.20 -10.81 7.80
C ARG A 273 -12.40 -11.10 6.32
N PHE A 274 -13.66 -11.05 5.86
CA PHE A 274 -14.05 -11.39 4.49
C PHE A 274 -13.38 -10.52 3.41
N ASN A 275 -13.14 -9.24 3.71
CA ASN A 275 -12.39 -8.35 2.81
C ASN A 275 -10.95 -8.84 2.52
N MET A 276 -10.28 -9.48 3.48
CA MET A 276 -8.95 -10.06 3.26
C MET A 276 -9.05 -11.40 2.53
N ALA A 277 -9.99 -12.27 2.93
CA ALA A 277 -10.25 -13.52 2.22
C ALA A 277 -10.53 -13.29 0.73
N ALA A 278 -11.37 -12.31 0.39
CA ALA A 278 -11.69 -11.94 -0.99
C ALA A 278 -10.44 -11.51 -1.80
N LYS A 279 -9.50 -10.78 -1.19
CA LYS A 279 -8.24 -10.39 -1.85
C LYS A 279 -7.39 -11.62 -2.19
N TYR A 280 -7.34 -12.62 -1.31
CA TYR A 280 -6.59 -13.84 -1.56
C TYR A 280 -7.28 -14.73 -2.61
N HIS A 281 -8.62 -14.80 -2.63
CA HIS A 281 -9.34 -15.45 -3.73
C HIS A 281 -9.08 -14.78 -5.09
N CYS A 282 -9.03 -13.44 -5.15
CA CYS A 282 -8.62 -12.73 -6.36
C CYS A 282 -7.18 -13.09 -6.78
N THR A 283 -6.27 -13.17 -5.82
CA THR A 283 -4.86 -13.51 -6.07
C THR A 283 -4.72 -14.95 -6.58
N MET A 284 -5.50 -15.89 -6.02
CA MET A 284 -5.56 -17.27 -6.50
C MET A 284 -6.04 -17.33 -7.95
N ALA A 285 -7.11 -16.60 -8.26
CA ALA A 285 -7.64 -16.54 -9.61
C ALA A 285 -6.62 -15.95 -10.61
N GLU A 286 -5.85 -14.92 -10.21
CA GLU A 286 -4.76 -14.37 -11.03
C GLU A 286 -3.61 -15.39 -11.28
N ILE A 287 -3.35 -16.30 -10.34
CA ILE A 287 -2.37 -17.39 -10.54
C ILE A 287 -2.90 -18.42 -11.55
N PHE A 288 -4.18 -18.77 -11.48
CA PHE A 288 -4.84 -19.61 -12.49
C PHE A 288 -4.87 -18.93 -13.87
N GLU A 289 -5.02 -17.60 -13.94
CA GLU A 289 -4.93 -16.89 -15.22
C GLU A 289 -3.53 -16.97 -15.85
N SER A 290 -2.47 -16.92 -15.03
CA SER A 290 -1.10 -16.73 -15.51
C SER A 290 -0.30 -18.03 -15.72
N GLU A 291 -0.42 -19.00 -14.81
CA GLU A 291 0.49 -20.15 -14.78
C GLU A 291 -0.15 -21.47 -15.26
N ALA A 292 -1.46 -21.65 -15.09
CA ALA A 292 -2.20 -22.80 -15.56
C ALA A 292 -3.62 -22.38 -15.97
N PRO A 293 -3.90 -22.11 -17.27
CA PRO A 293 -5.12 -21.45 -17.75
C PRO A 293 -6.36 -22.35 -17.64
N ASP A 294 -6.68 -22.78 -16.43
CA ASP A 294 -7.96 -23.32 -16.05
C ASP A 294 -8.92 -22.16 -15.77
N MET A 295 -9.55 -21.70 -16.84
CA MET A 295 -10.53 -20.61 -16.78
C MET A 295 -11.75 -20.97 -15.90
N ALA A 296 -12.06 -22.26 -15.73
CA ALA A 296 -13.18 -22.69 -14.92
C ALA A 296 -12.91 -22.51 -13.42
N GLN A 297 -11.71 -22.90 -12.96
CA GLN A 297 -11.29 -22.68 -11.57
C GLN A 297 -11.05 -21.21 -11.25
N ALA A 298 -10.48 -20.44 -12.19
CA ALA A 298 -10.35 -18.99 -12.02
C ALA A 298 -11.74 -18.33 -11.84
N MET A 299 -12.73 -18.75 -12.62
CA MET A 299 -14.10 -18.24 -12.54
C MET A 299 -14.75 -18.54 -11.18
N THR A 300 -14.56 -19.73 -10.60
CA THR A 300 -15.14 -20.07 -9.29
C THR A 300 -14.56 -19.20 -8.18
N HIS A 301 -13.25 -18.97 -8.17
CA HIS A 301 -12.62 -18.12 -7.16
C HIS A 301 -12.96 -16.64 -7.32
N TYR A 302 -13.10 -16.12 -8.54
CA TYR A 302 -13.61 -14.76 -8.73
C TYR A 302 -15.07 -14.61 -8.30
N GLN A 303 -15.89 -15.65 -8.45
CA GLN A 303 -17.27 -15.65 -7.98
C GLN A 303 -17.32 -15.59 -6.44
N GLU A 304 -16.54 -16.44 -5.75
CA GLU A 304 -16.43 -16.43 -4.30
C GLU A 304 -15.93 -15.06 -3.79
N ALA A 305 -14.91 -14.49 -4.43
CA ALA A 305 -14.41 -13.16 -4.09
C ALA A 305 -15.47 -12.06 -4.27
N ALA A 306 -16.25 -12.13 -5.36
CA ALA A 306 -17.35 -11.19 -5.61
C ALA A 306 -18.43 -11.28 -4.53
N ASP A 307 -18.79 -12.49 -4.11
CA ASP A 307 -19.82 -12.72 -3.09
C ASP A 307 -19.37 -12.18 -1.72
N PHE A 308 -18.10 -12.39 -1.34
CA PHE A 308 -17.52 -11.78 -0.14
C PHE A 308 -17.53 -10.24 -0.20
N TYR A 309 -17.11 -9.63 -1.31
CA TYR A 309 -17.13 -8.18 -1.45
C TYR A 309 -18.54 -7.60 -1.48
N LYS A 310 -19.51 -8.33 -2.03
CA LYS A 310 -20.93 -7.94 -2.03
C LYS A 310 -21.50 -7.96 -0.62
N GLY A 311 -21.10 -8.93 0.21
CA GLY A 311 -21.47 -9.01 1.63
C GLY A 311 -20.89 -7.88 2.49
N GLU A 312 -19.65 -7.45 2.20
CA GLU A 312 -18.94 -6.38 2.93
C GLU A 312 -19.25 -4.96 2.40
N GLU A 313 -20.28 -4.81 1.57
CA GLU A 313 -20.68 -3.55 0.89
C GLU A 313 -19.57 -2.91 0.01
N SER A 314 -18.49 -3.64 -0.29
CA SER A 314 -17.40 -3.20 -1.18
C SER A 314 -17.76 -3.39 -2.65
N ARG A 315 -18.78 -2.67 -3.12
CA ARG A 315 -19.36 -2.88 -4.46
C ARG A 315 -18.39 -2.67 -5.61
N SER A 316 -17.51 -1.68 -5.55
CA SER A 316 -16.54 -1.44 -6.64
C SER A 316 -15.61 -2.63 -6.85
N SER A 317 -15.15 -3.26 -5.76
CA SER A 317 -14.32 -4.46 -5.81
C SER A 317 -15.11 -5.67 -6.28
N ALA A 318 -16.36 -5.81 -5.82
CA ALA A 318 -17.27 -6.86 -6.28
C ALA A 318 -17.52 -6.77 -7.78
N THR A 319 -17.81 -5.57 -8.30
CA THR A 319 -18.01 -5.31 -9.73
C THR A 319 -16.79 -5.73 -10.55
N LYS A 320 -15.57 -5.38 -10.11
CA LYS A 320 -14.35 -5.81 -10.78
C LYS A 320 -14.22 -7.34 -10.89
N CYS A 321 -14.56 -8.06 -9.82
CA CYS A 321 -14.53 -9.53 -9.81
C CYS A 321 -15.64 -10.11 -10.71
N MET A 322 -16.85 -9.56 -10.63
CA MET A 322 -18.00 -9.99 -11.45
C MET A 322 -17.74 -9.82 -12.94
N ILE A 323 -17.11 -8.72 -13.36
CA ILE A 323 -16.73 -8.49 -14.76
C ILE A 323 -15.76 -9.59 -15.23
N LYS A 324 -14.79 -9.98 -14.39
CA LYS A 324 -13.87 -11.09 -14.70
C LYS A 324 -14.62 -12.42 -14.83
N VAL A 325 -15.54 -12.72 -13.91
CA VAL A 325 -16.40 -13.92 -14.01
C VAL A 325 -17.16 -13.93 -15.33
N ALA A 326 -17.78 -12.81 -15.72
CA ALA A 326 -18.56 -12.71 -16.95
C ALA A 326 -17.69 -12.85 -18.21
N GLN A 327 -16.49 -12.27 -18.20
CA GLN A 327 -15.52 -12.40 -19.29
C GLN A 327 -15.08 -13.86 -19.49
N TYR A 328 -14.84 -14.61 -18.40
CA TYR A 328 -14.49 -16.03 -18.47
C TYR A 328 -15.67 -16.91 -18.83
N ALA A 329 -16.86 -16.64 -18.29
CA ALA A 329 -18.08 -17.33 -18.69
C ALA A 329 -18.34 -17.21 -20.21
N ALA A 330 -18.14 -16.02 -20.78
CA ALA A 330 -18.24 -15.82 -22.23
C ALA A 330 -17.18 -16.60 -23.03
N GLN A 331 -15.95 -16.72 -22.52
CA GLN A 331 -14.91 -17.54 -23.16
C GLN A 331 -15.26 -19.03 -23.14
N LEU A 332 -15.82 -19.51 -22.02
CA LEU A 332 -16.34 -20.87 -21.81
C LEU A 332 -17.69 -21.14 -22.48
N GLU A 333 -18.21 -20.21 -23.27
CA GLU A 333 -19.47 -20.33 -24.04
C GLU A 333 -20.74 -20.38 -23.17
N ASP A 334 -20.65 -20.06 -21.88
CA ASP A 334 -21.80 -19.81 -21.02
C ASP A 334 -22.25 -18.34 -21.13
N TYR A 335 -22.79 -17.99 -22.30
CA TYR A 335 -23.26 -16.62 -22.57
C TYR A 335 -24.43 -16.22 -21.69
N ARG A 336 -25.30 -17.17 -21.32
CA ARG A 336 -26.47 -16.90 -20.48
C ARG A 336 -26.07 -16.38 -19.11
N ARG A 337 -25.07 -17.00 -18.49
CA ARG A 337 -24.54 -16.53 -17.20
C ARG A 337 -23.81 -15.20 -17.33
N ALA A 338 -22.99 -15.03 -18.39
CA ALA A 338 -22.27 -13.78 -18.63
C ALA A 338 -23.22 -12.58 -18.79
N ILE A 339 -24.29 -12.73 -19.58
CA ILE A 339 -25.32 -11.71 -19.80
C ILE A 339 -25.92 -11.24 -18.48
N LYS A 340 -26.36 -12.19 -17.63
CA LYS A 340 -26.98 -11.85 -16.34
C LYS A 340 -26.05 -11.02 -15.46
N ILE A 341 -24.77 -11.38 -15.43
CA ILE A 341 -23.76 -10.68 -14.62
C ILE A 341 -23.48 -9.28 -15.19
N PHE A 342 -23.30 -9.15 -16.51
CA PHE A 342 -23.08 -7.86 -17.14
C PHE A 342 -24.29 -6.93 -16.98
N GLU A 343 -25.52 -7.43 -17.09
CA GLU A 343 -26.73 -6.64 -16.85
C GLU A 343 -26.85 -6.16 -15.40
N GLU A 344 -26.56 -7.03 -14.42
CA GLU A 344 -26.57 -6.66 -13.00
C GLU A 344 -25.55 -5.54 -12.71
N VAL A 345 -24.33 -5.69 -13.22
CA VAL A 345 -23.26 -4.70 -13.08
C VAL A 345 -23.63 -3.39 -13.78
N ALA A 346 -24.06 -3.44 -15.04
CA ALA A 346 -24.33 -2.27 -15.85
C ALA A 346 -25.51 -1.44 -15.31
N THR A 347 -26.57 -2.11 -14.84
CA THR A 347 -27.72 -1.43 -14.22
C THR A 347 -27.30 -0.66 -12.97
N TRP A 348 -26.49 -1.30 -12.11
CA TRP A 348 -25.98 -0.63 -10.91
C TRP A 348 -25.08 0.56 -11.25
N GLU A 349 -24.18 0.42 -12.23
CA GLU A 349 -23.31 1.53 -12.64
C GLU A 349 -24.07 2.67 -13.32
N ALA A 350 -25.16 2.38 -14.03
CA ALA A 350 -26.01 3.39 -14.68
C ALA A 350 -26.70 4.31 -13.65
N ASP A 351 -27.06 3.77 -12.48
CA ASP A 351 -27.63 4.54 -11.37
C ASP A 351 -26.64 5.56 -10.81
N HIS A 352 -25.33 5.28 -10.85
CA HIS A 352 -24.29 6.11 -10.24
C HIS A 352 -23.75 7.15 -11.23
N PRO A 353 -23.92 8.47 -10.99
CA PRO A 353 -23.50 9.52 -11.94
C PRO A 353 -22.03 9.48 -12.36
N THR A 354 -21.15 8.98 -11.49
CA THR A 354 -19.71 8.87 -11.74
C THR A 354 -19.34 7.67 -12.63
N LEU A 355 -20.12 6.60 -12.60
CA LEU A 355 -19.84 5.33 -13.30
C LEU A 355 -20.64 5.17 -14.60
N LYS A 356 -21.50 6.13 -14.95
CA LYS A 356 -22.30 6.13 -16.20
C LYS A 356 -21.48 5.86 -17.47
N TYR A 357 -20.23 6.32 -17.52
CA TYR A 357 -19.34 6.07 -18.66
C TYR A 357 -18.86 4.62 -18.72
N ALA A 358 -18.59 3.99 -17.57
CA ALA A 358 -18.22 2.58 -17.48
C ALA A 358 -19.42 1.67 -17.83
N ALA A 359 -20.63 2.05 -17.41
CA ALA A 359 -21.86 1.32 -17.70
C ALA A 359 -22.07 1.07 -19.20
N LYS A 360 -21.72 2.05 -20.06
CA LYS A 360 -21.80 1.91 -21.52
C LYS A 360 -20.96 0.75 -22.05
N ASN A 361 -19.77 0.56 -21.49
CA ASN A 361 -18.89 -0.54 -21.87
C ASN A 361 -19.48 -1.89 -21.44
N HIS A 362 -20.05 -1.99 -20.24
CA HIS A 362 -20.67 -3.23 -19.76
C HIS A 362 -21.98 -3.57 -20.50
N PHE A 363 -22.79 -2.58 -20.87
CA PHE A 363 -23.94 -2.79 -21.77
C PHE A 363 -23.49 -3.29 -23.13
N PHE A 364 -22.42 -2.72 -23.70
CA PHE A 364 -21.84 -3.19 -24.95
C PHE A 364 -21.39 -4.66 -24.84
N GLN A 365 -20.65 -5.02 -23.79
CA GLN A 365 -20.21 -6.40 -23.53
C GLN A 365 -21.38 -7.38 -23.38
N SER A 366 -22.46 -6.97 -22.71
CA SER A 366 -23.70 -7.75 -22.62
C SER A 366 -24.34 -7.97 -23.99
N LEU A 367 -24.46 -6.92 -24.82
CA LEU A 367 -25.03 -7.02 -26.17
C LEU A 367 -24.22 -7.96 -27.06
N LEU A 368 -22.89 -7.96 -26.95
CA LEU A 368 -22.06 -8.91 -27.70
C LEU A 368 -22.33 -10.37 -27.29
N CYS A 369 -22.61 -10.62 -26.01
CA CYS A 369 -22.99 -11.95 -25.54
C CYS A 369 -24.39 -12.35 -26.03
N TYR A 370 -25.35 -11.41 -26.07
CA TYR A 370 -26.66 -11.64 -26.69
C TYR A 370 -26.55 -11.96 -28.18
N LEU A 371 -25.70 -11.24 -28.93
CA LEU A 371 -25.47 -11.49 -30.36
C LEU A 371 -24.91 -12.89 -30.65
N CYS A 372 -24.20 -13.49 -29.69
CA CYS A 372 -23.73 -14.88 -29.80
C CYS A 372 -24.84 -15.91 -29.55
N THR A 373 -25.95 -15.50 -28.92
CA THR A 373 -27.06 -16.38 -28.53
C THR A 373 -28.24 -16.25 -29.49
N ASP A 374 -28.85 -15.06 -29.59
CA ASP A 374 -30.00 -14.80 -30.46
C ASP A 374 -30.13 -13.32 -30.83
N LEU A 375 -30.55 -13.08 -32.08
CA LEU A 375 -30.74 -11.75 -32.67
C LEU A 375 -31.96 -11.04 -32.06
N LEU A 376 -33.07 -11.75 -31.86
CA LEU A 376 -34.29 -11.16 -31.34
C LEU A 376 -34.10 -10.68 -29.89
N ASP A 377 -33.45 -11.49 -29.06
CA ASP A 377 -33.11 -11.11 -27.70
C ASP A 377 -32.16 -9.91 -27.65
N THR A 378 -31.24 -9.80 -28.60
CA THR A 378 -30.37 -8.61 -28.73
C THR A 378 -31.19 -7.36 -29.02
N GLN A 379 -32.15 -7.40 -29.95
CA GLN A 379 -33.00 -6.25 -30.28
C GLN A 379 -33.86 -5.81 -29.09
N ASN A 380 -34.39 -6.77 -28.33
CA ASN A 380 -35.16 -6.51 -27.13
C ASN A 380 -34.27 -5.93 -26.02
N ALA A 381 -33.04 -6.44 -25.83
CA ALA A 381 -32.07 -5.90 -24.89
C ALA A 381 -31.66 -4.47 -25.25
N LEU A 382 -31.47 -4.17 -26.54
CA LEU A 382 -31.07 -2.87 -27.03
C LEU A 382 -32.14 -1.79 -26.71
N LYS A 383 -33.43 -2.10 -26.88
CA LYS A 383 -34.53 -1.23 -26.46
C LYS A 383 -34.57 -1.04 -24.93
N ARG A 384 -34.36 -2.11 -24.15
CA ARG A 384 -34.30 -2.02 -22.68
C ARG A 384 -33.15 -1.11 -22.22
N TYR A 385 -31.98 -1.20 -22.86
CA TYR A 385 -30.81 -0.39 -22.48
C TYR A 385 -30.99 1.09 -22.84
N GLU A 386 -31.73 1.38 -23.91
CA GLU A 386 -32.15 2.75 -24.26
C GLU A 386 -33.06 3.36 -23.20
N GLU A 387 -34.00 2.57 -22.65
CA GLU A 387 -34.87 3.00 -21.55
C GLU A 387 -34.10 3.25 -20.24
N ILE A 388 -33.14 2.37 -19.90
CA ILE A 388 -32.34 2.48 -18.66
C ILE A 388 -31.36 3.66 -18.73
N SER A 389 -30.68 3.82 -19.87
CA SER A 389 -29.69 4.88 -20.05
C SER A 389 -29.89 5.57 -21.40
N PRO A 390 -30.63 6.70 -21.43
CA PRO A 390 -30.80 7.49 -22.65
C PRO A 390 -29.47 7.94 -23.26
N SER A 391 -28.43 8.09 -22.43
CA SER A 391 -27.08 8.45 -22.88
C SER A 391 -26.38 7.36 -23.70
N PHE A 392 -26.87 6.13 -23.65
CA PHE A 392 -26.32 5.00 -24.41
C PHE A 392 -26.74 5.06 -25.88
N ALA A 393 -27.94 5.56 -26.21
CA ALA A 393 -28.44 5.67 -27.58
C ALA A 393 -27.55 6.54 -28.49
N ASP A 394 -26.98 7.61 -27.94
CA ASP A 394 -26.04 8.49 -28.66
C ASP A 394 -24.63 7.91 -28.80
N SER A 395 -24.36 6.79 -28.11
CA SER A 395 -23.02 6.20 -28.02
C SER A 395 -22.67 5.42 -29.29
N ARG A 396 -21.36 5.28 -29.54
CA ARG A 396 -20.85 4.67 -30.78
C ARG A 396 -21.08 3.16 -30.77
N GLU A 397 -21.04 2.59 -29.58
CA GLU A 397 -21.29 1.19 -29.26
C GLU A 397 -22.72 0.80 -29.66
N TYR A 398 -23.71 1.65 -29.40
CA TYR A 398 -25.11 1.43 -29.81
C TYR A 398 -25.23 1.40 -31.33
N LYS A 399 -24.67 2.41 -32.02
CA LYS A 399 -24.68 2.47 -33.49
C LYS A 399 -23.99 1.27 -34.12
N PHE A 400 -22.85 0.88 -33.56
CA PHE A 400 -22.10 -0.29 -33.99
C PHE A 400 -22.91 -1.58 -33.82
N VAL A 401 -23.52 -1.82 -32.64
CA VAL A 401 -24.37 -3.01 -32.43
C VAL A 401 -25.59 -3.02 -33.36
N SER A 402 -26.23 -1.87 -33.57
CA SER A 402 -27.36 -1.76 -34.51
C SER A 402 -26.95 -2.10 -35.95
N GLU A 403 -25.79 -1.61 -36.40
CA GLU A 403 -25.23 -1.99 -37.71
C GLU A 403 -24.90 -3.49 -37.76
N LEU A 404 -24.34 -4.07 -36.69
CA LEU A 404 -24.07 -5.51 -36.60
C LEU A 404 -25.35 -6.35 -36.70
N ILE A 405 -26.42 -5.96 -36.01
CA ILE A 405 -27.73 -6.62 -36.11
C ILE A 405 -28.21 -6.61 -37.57
N SER A 406 -28.16 -5.45 -38.24
CA SER A 406 -28.56 -5.37 -39.66
C SER A 406 -27.71 -6.26 -40.57
N CYS A 407 -26.40 -6.36 -40.31
CA CYS A 407 -25.51 -7.23 -41.10
C CYS A 407 -25.80 -8.72 -40.86
N LEU A 408 -26.22 -9.09 -39.65
CA LEU A 408 -26.60 -10.46 -39.30
C LEU A 408 -27.97 -10.83 -39.85
N GLU A 409 -28.92 -9.89 -39.91
CA GLU A 409 -30.21 -10.07 -40.60
C GLU A 409 -30.00 -10.28 -42.11
N ASP A 410 -29.12 -9.49 -42.72
CA ASP A 410 -28.78 -9.60 -44.15
C ASP A 410 -27.86 -10.80 -44.48
N LYS A 411 -27.36 -11.53 -43.48
CA LYS A 411 -26.30 -12.57 -43.58
C LYS A 411 -25.08 -12.12 -44.40
N ASN A 412 -24.74 -10.83 -44.38
CA ASN A 412 -23.67 -10.28 -45.21
C ASN A 412 -22.34 -10.22 -44.44
N GLN A 413 -21.52 -11.25 -44.63
CA GLN A 413 -20.23 -11.37 -43.95
C GLN A 413 -19.21 -10.29 -44.35
N ALA A 414 -19.24 -9.81 -45.60
CA ALA A 414 -18.32 -8.78 -46.08
C ALA A 414 -18.59 -7.44 -45.38
N LYS A 415 -19.86 -7.03 -45.33
CA LYS A 415 -20.31 -5.81 -44.63
C LYS A 415 -20.00 -5.88 -43.14
N PHE A 416 -20.21 -7.03 -42.49
CA PHE A 416 -19.82 -7.25 -41.09
C PHE A 416 -18.33 -6.96 -40.87
N THR A 417 -17.44 -7.51 -41.71
CA THR A 417 -16.00 -7.27 -41.55
C THR A 417 -15.58 -5.83 -41.82
N GLU A 418 -16.27 -5.11 -42.70
CA GLU A 418 -16.03 -3.69 -42.95
C GLU A 418 -16.45 -2.85 -41.75
N THR A 419 -17.64 -3.09 -41.20
CA THR A 419 -18.14 -2.42 -40.00
C THR A 419 -17.23 -2.64 -38.79
N VAL A 420 -16.76 -3.88 -38.56
CA VAL A 420 -15.80 -4.19 -37.49
C VAL A 420 -14.46 -3.47 -37.71
N LYS A 421 -13.94 -3.41 -38.94
CA LYS A 421 -12.70 -2.66 -39.25
C LYS A 421 -12.86 -1.16 -39.06
N ALA A 422 -14.01 -0.59 -39.45
CA ALA A 422 -14.31 0.82 -39.25
C ALA A 422 -14.38 1.16 -37.76
N PHE A 423 -14.97 0.28 -36.95
CA PHE A 423 -15.01 0.43 -35.51
C PHE A 423 -13.62 0.29 -34.87
N ASP A 424 -12.81 -0.73 -35.22
CA ASP A 424 -11.46 -0.93 -34.66
C ASP A 424 -10.49 0.22 -34.95
N LYS A 425 -10.67 0.92 -36.08
CA LYS A 425 -9.90 2.14 -36.41
C LYS A 425 -10.15 3.28 -35.42
N ILE A 426 -11.35 3.31 -34.85
CA ILE A 426 -11.82 4.38 -33.98
C ILE A 426 -11.65 4.00 -32.51
N SER A 427 -12.11 2.81 -32.15
CA SER A 427 -12.10 2.21 -30.82
C SER A 427 -11.40 0.87 -30.93
N ARG A 428 -10.15 0.80 -30.47
CA ARG A 428 -9.34 -0.42 -30.55
C ARG A 428 -10.05 -1.57 -29.84
N LEU A 429 -10.22 -2.69 -30.53
CA LEU A 429 -10.84 -3.88 -29.97
C LEU A 429 -9.82 -4.71 -29.19
N ASP A 430 -10.15 -5.03 -27.94
CA ASP A 430 -9.35 -5.96 -27.13
C ASP A 430 -9.42 -7.40 -27.66
N GLN A 431 -8.53 -8.26 -27.19
CA GLN A 431 -8.50 -9.69 -27.53
C GLN A 431 -9.84 -10.38 -27.24
N TRP A 432 -10.49 -10.04 -26.13
CA TRP A 432 -11.79 -10.60 -25.74
C TRP A 432 -12.90 -10.22 -26.74
N HIS A 433 -12.99 -8.94 -27.12
CA HIS A 433 -13.95 -8.48 -28.11
C HIS A 433 -13.71 -9.14 -29.47
N THR A 434 -12.43 -9.24 -29.88
CA THR A 434 -12.04 -9.89 -31.14
C THR A 434 -12.45 -11.36 -31.18
N SER A 435 -12.27 -12.09 -30.07
CA SER A 435 -12.72 -13.48 -29.94
C SER A 435 -14.22 -13.64 -30.19
N LEU A 436 -15.04 -12.79 -29.55
CA LEU A 436 -16.50 -12.79 -29.75
C LEU A 436 -16.89 -12.39 -31.17
N MET A 437 -16.24 -11.38 -31.75
CA MET A 437 -16.50 -10.96 -33.13
C MET A 437 -16.23 -12.09 -34.13
N VAL A 438 -15.14 -12.85 -33.94
CA VAL A 438 -14.84 -14.01 -34.80
C VAL A 438 -15.90 -15.10 -34.64
N ARG A 439 -16.40 -15.33 -33.42
CA ARG A 439 -17.50 -16.28 -33.18
C ARG A 439 -18.80 -15.84 -33.85
N ILE A 440 -19.20 -14.58 -33.70
CA ILE A 440 -20.40 -14.02 -34.36
C ILE A 440 -20.26 -14.09 -35.88
N LYS A 441 -19.06 -13.82 -36.42
CA LYS A 441 -18.77 -13.95 -37.85
C LYS A 441 -18.96 -15.39 -38.37
N ARG A 442 -18.60 -16.40 -37.57
CA ARG A 442 -18.79 -17.82 -37.92
C ARG A 442 -20.27 -18.20 -37.94
N SER A 443 -21.05 -17.73 -36.97
CA SER A 443 -22.51 -17.92 -36.94
C SER A 443 -23.22 -17.36 -38.19
N CYS A 444 -22.62 -16.39 -38.87
CA CYS A 444 -23.12 -15.81 -40.13
C CYS A 444 -22.73 -16.64 -41.39
N GLY A 445 -21.77 -17.57 -41.30
CA GLY A 445 -21.10 -18.18 -42.46
C GLY A 445 -21.20 -19.70 -42.63
N ASP A 446 -21.91 -20.42 -41.77
CA ASP A 446 -22.02 -21.89 -41.90
C ASP A 446 -23.11 -22.28 -42.89
N GLU A 447 -22.80 -22.25 -44.19
CA GLU A 447 -23.37 -23.17 -45.19
C GLU A 447 -22.33 -23.75 -46.20
N ASP A 448 -21.08 -23.26 -46.29
CA ASP A 448 -20.19 -23.65 -47.43
C ASP A 448 -18.79 -24.24 -47.09
N ASP A 449 -18.38 -24.38 -45.83
CA ASP A 449 -16.99 -24.81 -45.49
C ASP A 449 -16.86 -26.21 -44.84
N ASP A 450 -17.94 -26.99 -44.71
CA ASP A 450 -17.91 -28.34 -44.09
C ASP A 450 -17.80 -29.52 -45.09
N ASP A 451 -17.71 -29.26 -46.41
CA ASP A 451 -17.65 -30.32 -47.45
C ASP A 451 -16.24 -30.65 -47.97
N LEU A 452 -15.17 -30.17 -47.33
CA LEU A 452 -13.78 -30.51 -47.72
C LEU A 452 -12.87 -30.77 -46.51
N LYS A 453 -13.11 -31.87 -45.78
CA LYS A 453 -12.04 -32.59 -45.07
C LYS A 453 -12.17 -34.10 -45.17
#